data_AF-A0A2Z4WAU9-F1
#
_entry.id   AF-A0A2Z4WAU9-F1
#
_cell.length_a   1.000
_cell.length_b   1.000
_cell.length_c   1.000
_cell.angle_alpha   90.00
_cell.angle_beta   90.00
_cell.angle_gamma   90.00
#
_symmetry.space_group_name_H-M   'P 1'
#
loop_
_entity.id
_entity.type
_entity.pdbx_description
1 polymer ?
#
loop_
_entity_poly.entity_id
_entity_poly.type
_entity_poly.pdbx_seq_one_letter_code
_entity_poly.pdbx_strand_id
1 'polypeptide(L)'
;MLIDAGNNDDSELVKSYIEKQGITALDYVVGTHPHEDHIGGLDYVINSFNIGNVFMPKKLSTTNTFKDVINAVKSKGLQITSPQVGQSYELGEAKFTILGPKQEYENINDNSIVIKMTFGNNSFLFTGDAEATAEMDMVKAGLELKSDVIKVGHHGSKTSTCANFLEKVNSMYAVISCGKDNKYRLPNKSVMDRLKNKNIKAYRTDECGTIVLTSDGKDIKFNCKEGSYNYRDTETNNVNNKKSSISTSTGSVAPVRNSKSRVNNKTTKSHSNGTVVNNTNVSENGKVYYTPKGKCYHSSTGCQTLRRSKNIITGTVNNCGGRRPCSKCY
;
A
#
# COMPACT_ATOMS: atom_id res chain seq x y z
N MET A 1 -1.15 0.95 -23.68
CA MET A 1 -2.00 1.21 -22.51
C MET A 1 -1.16 1.85 -21.41
N LEU A 2 -1.71 2.82 -20.67
CA LEU A 2 -1.14 3.38 -19.44
C LEU A 2 -2.14 3.21 -18.29
N ILE A 3 -1.68 2.77 -17.12
CA ILE A 3 -2.47 2.69 -15.88
C ILE A 3 -1.80 3.59 -14.86
N ASP A 4 -2.49 4.66 -14.46
CA ASP A 4 -1.99 5.76 -13.64
C ASP A 4 -0.77 6.49 -14.26
N ALA A 5 -0.41 7.64 -13.69
CA ALA A 5 0.68 8.50 -14.15
C ALA A 5 1.44 9.19 -13.01
N GLY A 6 1.40 8.63 -11.79
CA GLY A 6 2.14 9.18 -10.65
C GLY A 6 1.59 10.53 -10.17
N ASN A 7 2.42 11.25 -9.41
CA ASN A 7 2.14 12.59 -8.91
C ASN A 7 2.16 13.62 -10.05
N ASN A 8 1.69 14.84 -9.80
CA ASN A 8 1.77 15.93 -10.79
C ASN A 8 3.21 16.18 -11.23
N ASP A 9 4.17 16.09 -10.29
CA ASP A 9 5.60 16.30 -10.53
C ASP A 9 6.25 15.17 -11.36
N ASP A 10 5.57 14.02 -11.52
CA ASP A 10 6.06 12.88 -12.30
C ASP A 10 5.72 13.00 -13.81
N SER A 11 4.96 14.02 -14.21
CA SER A 11 4.44 14.21 -15.58
C SER A 11 5.50 14.05 -16.68
N GLU A 12 6.61 14.78 -16.55
CA GLU A 12 7.69 14.73 -17.55
C GLU A 12 8.40 13.38 -17.54
N LEU A 13 8.59 12.77 -16.37
CA LEU A 13 9.21 11.45 -16.24
C LEU A 13 8.38 10.39 -16.98
N VAL A 14 7.06 10.40 -16.79
CA VAL A 14 6.14 9.46 -17.44
C VAL A 14 6.12 9.69 -18.95
N LYS A 15 5.94 10.93 -19.41
CA LYS A 15 5.96 11.27 -20.85
C LYS A 15 7.27 10.84 -21.50
N SER A 16 8.40 11.27 -20.94
CA SER A 16 9.73 10.94 -21.44
C SER A 16 9.99 9.43 -21.50
N TYR A 17 9.47 8.66 -20.54
CA TYR A 17 9.58 7.21 -20.56
C TYR A 17 8.79 6.59 -21.73
N ILE A 18 7.54 7.02 -21.95
CA ILE A 18 6.68 6.56 -23.04
C ILE A 18 7.30 6.90 -24.41
N GLU A 19 7.81 8.13 -24.58
CA GLU A 19 8.49 8.56 -25.81
C GLU A 19 9.74 7.72 -26.09
N LYS A 20 10.53 7.38 -25.06
CA LYS A 20 11.70 6.50 -25.20
C LYS A 20 11.35 5.08 -25.63
N GLN A 21 10.12 4.63 -25.42
CA GLN A 21 9.65 3.34 -25.95
C GLN A 21 9.18 3.43 -27.41
N GLY A 22 9.25 4.61 -28.05
CA GLY A 22 8.76 4.83 -29.41
C GLY A 22 7.23 4.84 -29.53
N ILE A 23 6.52 5.01 -28.41
CA ILE A 23 5.07 4.98 -28.36
C ILE A 23 4.52 6.37 -28.69
N THR A 24 3.65 6.44 -29.70
CA THR A 24 2.99 7.69 -30.14
C THR A 24 1.49 7.73 -29.84
N ALA A 25 0.90 6.57 -29.52
CA ALA A 25 -0.52 6.41 -29.20
C ALA A 25 -0.73 5.42 -28.05
N LEU A 26 -1.77 5.68 -27.26
CA LEU A 26 -2.20 4.82 -26.16
C LEU A 26 -3.65 4.40 -26.40
N ASP A 27 -3.88 3.10 -26.66
CA ASP A 27 -5.24 2.56 -26.86
C ASP A 27 -6.15 2.79 -25.63
N TYR A 28 -5.54 2.74 -24.45
CA TYR A 28 -6.19 2.93 -23.16
C TYR A 28 -5.30 3.75 -22.23
N VAL A 29 -5.92 4.73 -21.59
CA VAL A 29 -5.39 5.45 -20.42
C VAL A 29 -6.37 5.21 -19.27
N VAL A 30 -5.87 4.69 -18.15
CA VAL A 30 -6.70 4.36 -16.98
C VAL A 30 -6.24 5.19 -15.80
N GLY A 31 -7.12 6.03 -15.25
CA GLY A 31 -6.95 6.61 -13.93
C GLY A 31 -7.69 5.75 -12.91
N THR A 32 -6.96 5.00 -12.09
CA THR A 32 -7.56 3.99 -11.21
C THR A 32 -8.51 4.63 -10.20
N HIS A 33 -8.09 5.73 -9.58
CA HIS A 33 -8.91 6.54 -8.68
C HIS A 33 -8.41 7.99 -8.59
N PRO A 34 -9.23 8.95 -8.10
CA PRO A 34 -8.92 10.39 -8.14
C PRO A 34 -7.73 10.93 -7.33
N HIS A 35 -6.91 10.10 -6.68
CA HIS A 35 -5.77 10.61 -5.90
C HIS A 35 -4.61 11.07 -6.78
N GLU A 36 -3.89 12.06 -6.27
CA GLU A 36 -2.89 12.81 -7.03
C GLU A 36 -1.66 11.96 -7.37
N ASP A 37 -1.24 11.05 -6.51
CA ASP A 37 -0.18 10.08 -6.75
C ASP A 37 -0.52 9.00 -7.79
N HIS A 38 -1.75 9.03 -8.34
CA HIS A 38 -2.22 8.16 -9.40
C HIS A 38 -2.55 8.92 -10.67
N ILE A 39 -3.35 9.98 -10.59
CA ILE A 39 -3.82 10.72 -11.77
C ILE A 39 -3.03 12.00 -12.05
N GLY A 40 -2.00 12.28 -11.25
CA GLY A 40 -1.25 13.54 -11.27
C GLY A 40 -0.67 13.89 -12.63
N GLY A 41 -0.01 12.94 -13.30
CA GLY A 41 0.54 13.16 -14.65
C GLY A 41 -0.41 12.85 -15.81
N LEU A 42 -1.67 12.49 -15.55
CA LEU A 42 -2.55 11.98 -16.61
C LEU A 42 -3.01 13.06 -17.59
N ASP A 43 -3.26 14.28 -17.13
CA ASP A 43 -3.62 15.41 -17.99
C ASP A 43 -2.50 15.69 -19.00
N TYR A 44 -1.25 15.66 -18.54
CA TYR A 44 -0.06 15.87 -19.35
C TYR A 44 0.11 14.77 -20.40
N VAL A 45 -0.06 13.50 -20.02
CA VAL A 45 -0.06 12.36 -20.95
C VAL A 45 -1.19 12.49 -21.96
N ILE A 46 -2.42 12.76 -21.51
CA ILE A 46 -3.58 12.90 -22.38
C ILE A 46 -3.33 13.99 -23.42
N ASN A 47 -2.77 15.13 -23.02
CA ASN A 47 -2.44 16.22 -23.93
C ASN A 47 -1.31 15.85 -24.91
N SER A 48 -0.34 15.04 -24.49
CA SER A 48 0.86 14.73 -25.27
C SER A 48 0.70 13.61 -26.32
N PHE A 49 -0.20 12.64 -26.10
CA PHE A 49 -0.32 11.46 -26.97
C PHE A 49 -1.69 11.33 -27.64
N ASN A 50 -1.76 10.53 -28.71
CA ASN A 50 -3.06 10.10 -29.25
C ASN A 50 -3.69 9.07 -28.30
N ILE A 51 -4.88 9.37 -27.78
CA ILE A 51 -5.55 8.51 -26.80
C ILE A 51 -6.79 7.89 -27.44
N GLY A 52 -6.89 6.56 -27.37
CA GLY A 52 -8.09 5.83 -27.82
C GLY A 52 -9.22 5.93 -26.80
N ASN A 53 -9.01 5.37 -25.61
CA ASN A 53 -10.01 5.30 -24.55
C ASN A 53 -9.46 5.85 -23.23
N VAL A 54 -10.30 6.57 -22.48
CA VAL A 54 -9.99 7.02 -21.12
C VAL A 54 -10.92 6.34 -20.13
N PHE A 55 -10.37 5.56 -19.21
CA PHE A 55 -11.12 4.87 -18.16
C PHE A 55 -10.89 5.52 -16.80
N MET A 56 -11.98 5.87 -16.12
CA MET A 56 -11.95 6.38 -14.74
C MET A 56 -13.19 5.88 -13.98
N PRO A 57 -13.11 5.65 -12.66
CA PRO A 57 -14.26 5.20 -11.89
C PRO A 57 -15.32 6.30 -11.82
N LYS A 58 -16.55 5.92 -11.46
CA LYS A 58 -17.64 6.88 -11.14
C LYS A 58 -17.40 7.52 -9.77
N LYS A 59 -16.25 8.18 -9.59
CA LYS A 59 -15.89 8.86 -8.35
C LYS A 59 -15.33 10.24 -8.67
N LEU A 60 -16.02 11.28 -8.20
CA LEU A 60 -15.60 12.66 -8.38
C LEU A 60 -14.64 13.09 -7.26
N SER A 61 -13.80 14.06 -7.58
CA SER A 61 -12.97 14.80 -6.62
C SER A 61 -13.05 16.29 -6.92
N THR A 62 -12.80 17.12 -5.91
CA THR A 62 -12.76 18.58 -6.02
C THR A 62 -11.34 19.13 -6.16
N THR A 63 -10.33 18.26 -6.15
CA THR A 63 -8.91 18.63 -6.31
C THR A 63 -8.63 19.26 -7.67
N ASN A 64 -7.59 20.10 -7.74
CA ASN A 64 -7.18 20.70 -9.02
C ASN A 64 -6.68 19.61 -9.98
N THR A 65 -5.86 18.67 -9.51
CA THR A 65 -5.42 17.50 -10.30
C THR A 65 -6.59 16.79 -10.99
N PHE A 66 -7.69 16.52 -10.28
CA PHE A 66 -8.86 15.89 -10.92
C PHE A 66 -9.48 16.78 -12.00
N LYS A 67 -9.63 18.08 -11.73
CA LYS A 67 -10.15 19.04 -12.72
C LYS A 67 -9.25 19.12 -13.95
N ASP A 68 -7.94 19.10 -13.78
CA ASP A 68 -6.96 19.18 -14.86
C ASP A 68 -7.09 17.98 -15.79
N VAL A 69 -7.25 16.76 -15.24
CA VAL A 69 -7.54 15.56 -16.04
C VAL A 69 -8.87 15.67 -16.79
N ILE A 70 -9.96 16.11 -16.13
CA ILE A 70 -11.25 16.29 -16.80
C ILE A 70 -11.15 17.35 -17.92
N ASN A 71 -10.40 18.42 -17.71
CA ASN A 71 -10.19 19.47 -18.71
C ASN A 71 -9.37 18.95 -19.89
N ALA A 72 -8.29 18.19 -19.66
CA ALA A 72 -7.49 17.58 -20.72
C ALA A 72 -8.34 16.65 -21.60
N VAL A 73 -9.12 15.75 -20.98
CA VAL A 73 -10.07 14.87 -21.68
C VAL A 73 -11.03 15.69 -22.56
N LYS A 74 -11.69 16.70 -21.98
CA LYS A 74 -12.64 17.56 -22.72
C LYS A 74 -11.99 18.32 -23.85
N SER A 75 -10.79 18.86 -23.63
CA SER A 75 -10.06 19.64 -24.64
C SER A 75 -9.68 18.81 -25.86
N LYS A 76 -9.45 17.51 -25.68
CA LYS A 76 -9.22 16.54 -26.76
C LYS A 76 -10.49 15.94 -27.36
N GLY A 77 -11.67 16.36 -26.91
CA GLY A 77 -12.95 15.78 -27.35
C GLY A 77 -13.11 14.30 -26.98
N LEU A 78 -12.35 13.84 -25.98
CA LEU A 78 -12.42 12.46 -25.49
C LEU A 78 -13.60 12.30 -24.52
N GLN A 79 -14.01 11.05 -24.32
CA GLN A 79 -15.03 10.68 -23.34
C GLN A 79 -14.41 9.79 -22.27
N ILE A 80 -14.80 10.03 -21.01
CA ILE A 80 -14.46 9.12 -19.91
C ILE A 80 -15.49 8.00 -19.89
N THR A 81 -15.00 6.76 -19.94
CA THR A 81 -15.80 5.56 -19.72
C THR A 81 -15.53 5.02 -18.32
N SER A 82 -16.59 4.72 -17.56
CA SER A 82 -16.46 3.97 -16.31
C SER A 82 -16.72 2.50 -16.58
N PRO A 83 -15.65 1.68 -16.67
CA PRO A 83 -15.79 0.31 -17.12
C PRO A 83 -16.53 -0.55 -16.09
N GLN A 84 -17.22 -1.59 -16.55
CA GLN A 84 -18.03 -2.46 -15.69
C GLN A 84 -17.24 -3.70 -15.27
N VAL A 85 -17.44 -4.16 -14.03
CA VAL A 85 -16.83 -5.41 -13.56
C VAL A 85 -17.27 -6.59 -14.41
N GLY A 86 -16.31 -7.43 -14.82
CA GLY A 86 -16.49 -8.57 -15.72
C GLY A 86 -16.29 -8.21 -17.21
N GLN A 87 -16.30 -6.93 -17.57
CA GLN A 87 -16.02 -6.51 -18.94
C GLN A 87 -14.54 -6.76 -19.28
N SER A 88 -14.31 -7.27 -20.48
CA SER A 88 -12.98 -7.54 -21.03
C SER A 88 -12.74 -6.70 -22.28
N TYR A 89 -11.47 -6.35 -22.50
CA TYR A 89 -11.00 -5.55 -23.62
C TYR A 89 -9.72 -6.16 -24.18
N GLU A 90 -9.54 -6.03 -25.49
CA GLU A 90 -8.33 -6.49 -26.18
C GLU A 90 -7.21 -5.45 -26.08
N LEU A 91 -5.97 -5.92 -26.04
CA LEU A 91 -4.76 -5.11 -26.05
C LEU A 91 -3.66 -5.87 -26.83
N GLY A 92 -3.68 -5.74 -28.15
CA GLY A 92 -2.84 -6.57 -29.02
C GLY A 92 -3.21 -8.04 -28.89
N GLU A 93 -2.23 -8.88 -28.54
CA GLU A 93 -2.43 -10.31 -28.24
C GLU A 93 -2.81 -10.59 -26.78
N ALA A 94 -2.78 -9.56 -25.93
CA ALA A 94 -3.24 -9.64 -24.56
C ALA A 94 -4.71 -9.21 -24.46
N LYS A 95 -5.34 -9.56 -23.34
CA LYS A 95 -6.64 -9.03 -22.94
C LYS A 95 -6.58 -8.55 -21.50
N PHE A 96 -7.46 -7.63 -21.13
CA PHE A 96 -7.62 -7.27 -19.73
C PHE A 96 -9.09 -7.23 -19.31
N THR A 97 -9.36 -7.67 -18.08
CA THR A 97 -10.69 -7.76 -17.48
C THR A 97 -10.76 -6.84 -16.26
N ILE A 98 -11.89 -6.16 -16.12
CA ILE A 98 -12.15 -5.24 -15.02
C ILE A 98 -12.73 -6.03 -13.86
N LEU A 99 -12.13 -5.92 -12.68
CA LEU A 99 -12.49 -6.65 -11.47
C LEU A 99 -13.07 -5.75 -10.39
N GLY A 100 -12.76 -4.46 -10.43
CA GLY A 100 -13.25 -3.47 -9.47
C GLY A 100 -13.30 -2.06 -10.09
N PRO A 101 -13.97 -1.12 -9.41
CA PRO A 101 -14.68 -1.30 -8.15
C PRO A 101 -16.06 -1.98 -8.36
N LYS A 102 -16.52 -2.80 -7.40
CA LYS A 102 -17.79 -3.54 -7.50
C LYS A 102 -19.03 -2.66 -7.31
N GLN A 103 -18.86 -1.54 -6.60
CA GLN A 103 -19.85 -0.53 -6.31
C GLN A 103 -19.11 0.79 -6.07
N GLU A 104 -19.83 1.90 -5.93
CA GLU A 104 -19.20 3.13 -5.46
C GLU A 104 -18.95 3.05 -3.95
N TYR A 105 -17.77 3.50 -3.52
CA TYR A 105 -17.38 3.52 -2.11
C TYR A 105 -17.18 4.95 -1.60
N GLU A 106 -17.40 5.16 -0.30
CA GLU A 106 -17.06 6.42 0.37
C GLU A 106 -15.54 6.68 0.33
N ASN A 107 -14.76 5.64 0.59
CA ASN A 107 -13.31 5.68 0.52
C ASN A 107 -12.85 5.78 -0.95
N ILE A 108 -12.12 6.83 -1.30
CA ILE A 108 -11.66 7.09 -2.67
C ILE A 108 -10.79 5.93 -3.17
N ASN A 109 -9.92 5.39 -2.33
CA ASN A 109 -9.06 4.24 -2.63
C ASN A 109 -9.83 2.99 -3.07
N ASP A 110 -10.93 2.69 -2.39
CA ASP A 110 -11.79 1.53 -2.69
C ASP A 110 -12.53 1.69 -4.05
N ASN A 111 -12.52 2.88 -4.66
CA ASN A 111 -13.03 3.10 -6.02
C ASN A 111 -11.98 2.81 -7.10
N SER A 112 -10.81 2.29 -6.74
CA SER A 112 -9.76 1.91 -7.70
C SER A 112 -10.31 0.96 -8.76
N ILE A 113 -10.09 1.31 -10.03
CA ILE A 113 -10.24 0.35 -11.13
C ILE A 113 -9.20 -0.75 -10.94
N VAL A 114 -9.68 -1.98 -10.72
CA VAL A 114 -8.82 -3.17 -10.60
C VAL A 114 -8.83 -3.91 -11.92
N ILE A 115 -7.66 -4.18 -12.48
CA ILE A 115 -7.48 -4.80 -13.79
C ILE A 115 -6.71 -6.10 -13.65
N LYS A 116 -7.24 -7.17 -14.24
CA LYS A 116 -6.47 -8.38 -14.53
C LYS A 116 -6.12 -8.43 -16.00
N MET A 117 -4.83 -8.39 -16.32
CA MET A 117 -4.31 -8.59 -17.68
C MET A 117 -3.90 -10.05 -17.86
N THR A 118 -4.18 -10.63 -19.03
CA THR A 118 -3.79 -11.98 -19.43
C THR A 118 -3.11 -11.92 -20.79
N PHE A 119 -1.94 -12.56 -20.90
CA PHE A 119 -1.19 -12.72 -22.14
C PHE A 119 -0.62 -14.13 -22.18
N GLY A 120 -1.02 -14.94 -23.16
CA GLY A 120 -0.76 -16.38 -23.16
C GLY A 120 -1.21 -17.04 -21.85
N ASN A 121 -0.28 -17.73 -21.19
CA ASN A 121 -0.44 -18.37 -19.89
C ASN A 121 -0.07 -17.44 -18.71
N ASN A 122 0.41 -16.22 -18.95
CA ASN A 122 0.77 -15.28 -17.91
C ASN A 122 -0.37 -14.31 -17.56
N SER A 123 -0.41 -13.90 -16.30
CA SER A 123 -1.47 -13.07 -15.74
C SER A 123 -0.94 -12.05 -14.71
N PHE A 124 -1.50 -10.84 -14.77
CA PHE A 124 -1.04 -9.68 -13.99
C PHE A 124 -2.24 -8.98 -13.35
N LEU A 125 -2.17 -8.69 -12.06
CA LEU A 125 -3.21 -7.99 -11.32
C LEU A 125 -2.74 -6.60 -10.90
N PHE A 126 -3.42 -5.57 -11.40
CA PHE A 126 -3.20 -4.17 -11.04
C PHE A 126 -4.35 -3.70 -10.15
N THR A 127 -4.08 -3.43 -8.88
CA THR A 127 -5.13 -3.17 -7.88
C THR A 127 -5.41 -1.70 -7.62
N GLY A 128 -4.61 -0.79 -8.19
CA GLY A 128 -4.55 0.59 -7.70
C GLY A 128 -4.37 0.59 -6.19
N ASP A 129 -5.24 1.33 -5.50
CA ASP A 129 -5.25 1.45 -4.04
C ASP A 129 -6.43 0.75 -3.38
N ALA A 130 -7.09 -0.18 -4.07
CA ALA A 130 -8.17 -0.97 -3.49
C ALA A 130 -7.78 -1.52 -2.10
N GLU A 131 -8.56 -1.16 -1.08
CA GLU A 131 -8.29 -1.57 0.30
C GLU A 131 -9.16 -2.77 0.67
N ALA A 132 -9.05 -3.21 1.92
CA ALA A 132 -9.70 -4.41 2.45
C ALA A 132 -11.19 -4.53 2.09
N THR A 133 -11.93 -3.41 2.00
CA THR A 133 -13.36 -3.44 1.64
C THR A 133 -13.54 -3.90 0.19
N ALA A 134 -12.92 -3.18 -0.76
CA ALA A 134 -13.02 -3.52 -2.18
C ALA A 134 -12.39 -4.89 -2.49
N GLU A 135 -11.25 -5.21 -1.88
CA GLU A 135 -10.59 -6.52 -1.99
C GLU A 135 -11.53 -7.66 -1.63
N MET A 136 -12.23 -7.54 -0.48
CA MET A 136 -13.11 -8.59 -0.02
C MET A 136 -14.42 -8.68 -0.81
N ASP A 137 -14.89 -7.58 -1.39
CA ASP A 137 -16.06 -7.62 -2.28
C ASP A 137 -15.73 -8.35 -3.59
N MET A 138 -14.51 -8.18 -4.12
CA MET A 138 -14.03 -8.98 -5.25
C MET A 138 -13.93 -10.47 -4.90
N VAL A 139 -13.41 -10.81 -3.72
CA VAL A 139 -13.33 -12.20 -3.23
C VAL A 139 -14.72 -12.82 -3.08
N LYS A 140 -15.66 -12.12 -2.43
CA LYS A 140 -17.04 -12.62 -2.20
C LYS A 140 -17.82 -12.77 -3.51
N ALA A 141 -17.55 -11.91 -4.48
CA ALA A 141 -18.16 -11.99 -5.80
C ALA A 141 -17.63 -13.17 -6.63
N GLY A 142 -16.62 -13.90 -6.15
CA GLY A 142 -16.06 -15.06 -6.85
C GLY A 142 -15.34 -14.67 -8.15
N LEU A 143 -14.77 -13.46 -8.19
CA LEU A 143 -14.02 -13.02 -9.37
C LEU A 143 -12.72 -13.83 -9.54
N GLU A 144 -12.29 -13.96 -10.78
CA GLU A 144 -11.11 -14.76 -11.16
C GLU A 144 -9.81 -14.02 -10.85
N LEU A 145 -9.44 -13.98 -9.55
CA LEU A 145 -8.33 -13.18 -9.01
C LEU A 145 -6.94 -13.80 -9.22
N LYS A 146 -6.86 -15.11 -9.47
CA LYS A 146 -5.58 -15.82 -9.57
C LYS A 146 -4.68 -15.18 -10.63
N SER A 147 -3.50 -14.71 -10.24
CA SER A 147 -2.58 -14.00 -11.14
C SER A 147 -1.13 -14.32 -10.81
N ASP A 148 -0.24 -14.43 -11.80
CA ASP A 148 1.18 -14.72 -11.59
C ASP A 148 1.92 -13.56 -10.91
N VAL A 149 1.52 -12.33 -11.23
CA VAL A 149 2.07 -11.09 -10.70
C VAL A 149 0.96 -10.24 -10.09
N ILE A 150 1.21 -9.68 -8.91
CA ILE A 150 0.37 -8.62 -8.32
C ILE A 150 1.18 -7.32 -8.21
N LYS A 151 0.64 -6.21 -8.71
CA LYS A 151 1.05 -4.88 -8.25
C LYS A 151 0.34 -4.62 -6.93
N VAL A 152 1.10 -4.64 -5.84
CA VAL A 152 0.62 -4.58 -4.45
C VAL A 152 -0.18 -3.30 -4.26
N GLY A 153 -1.36 -3.44 -3.65
CA GLY A 153 -2.30 -2.33 -3.50
C GLY A 153 -1.79 -1.25 -2.56
N HIS A 154 -2.11 0.02 -2.85
CA HIS A 154 -1.86 1.15 -1.97
C HIS A 154 -0.42 1.20 -1.48
N HIS A 155 0.52 1.00 -2.41
CA HIS A 155 1.97 1.05 -2.22
C HIS A 155 2.52 0.11 -1.13
N GLY A 156 1.76 -0.90 -0.72
CA GLY A 156 2.10 -1.76 0.41
C GLY A 156 1.63 -1.22 1.77
N SER A 157 0.54 -0.45 1.79
CA SER A 157 -0.18 -0.05 2.99
C SER A 157 -0.76 -1.25 3.74
N LYS A 158 -0.80 -1.17 5.08
CA LYS A 158 -1.47 -2.15 5.95
C LYS A 158 -2.99 -2.25 5.72
N THR A 159 -3.59 -1.30 5.01
CA THR A 159 -5.03 -1.29 4.67
C THR A 159 -5.39 -2.16 3.47
N SER A 160 -4.40 -2.61 2.70
CA SER A 160 -4.57 -3.38 1.47
C SER A 160 -3.80 -4.71 1.51
N THR A 161 -3.87 -5.43 0.40
CA THR A 161 -3.25 -6.71 0.10
C THR A 161 -3.63 -7.79 1.12
N CYS A 162 -4.88 -7.75 1.62
CA CYS A 162 -5.38 -8.55 2.75
C CYS A 162 -5.06 -10.04 2.58
N ALA A 163 -4.82 -10.76 3.69
CA ALA A 163 -4.41 -12.17 3.63
C ALA A 163 -5.36 -13.04 2.79
N ASN A 164 -6.67 -12.87 2.95
CA ASN A 164 -7.70 -13.59 2.21
C ASN A 164 -7.73 -13.22 0.72
N PHE A 165 -7.49 -11.95 0.40
CA PHE A 165 -7.38 -11.50 -0.98
C PHE A 165 -6.13 -12.08 -1.64
N LEU A 166 -4.98 -11.95 -0.98
CA LEU A 166 -3.70 -12.48 -1.45
C LEU A 166 -3.73 -14.02 -1.60
N GLU A 167 -4.51 -14.72 -0.78
CA GLU A 167 -4.76 -16.17 -0.95
C GLU A 167 -5.51 -16.49 -2.24
N LYS A 168 -6.50 -15.68 -2.63
CA LYS A 168 -7.21 -15.86 -3.91
C LYS A 168 -6.38 -15.43 -5.11
N VAL A 169 -5.55 -14.40 -4.95
CA VAL A 169 -4.61 -13.96 -6.00
C VAL A 169 -3.53 -15.01 -6.25
N ASN A 170 -3.00 -15.64 -5.20
CA ASN A 170 -2.04 -16.74 -5.29
C ASN A 170 -0.90 -16.48 -6.28
N SER A 171 -0.25 -15.32 -6.17
CA SER A 171 0.81 -14.89 -7.08
C SER A 171 2.18 -15.46 -6.73
N MET A 172 3.05 -15.52 -7.72
CA MET A 172 4.48 -15.86 -7.56
C MET A 172 5.33 -14.61 -7.32
N TYR A 173 4.92 -13.49 -7.92
CA TYR A 173 5.63 -12.23 -7.89
C TYR A 173 4.76 -11.10 -7.34
N ALA A 174 5.38 -10.15 -6.65
CA ALA A 174 4.77 -8.92 -6.17
C ALA A 174 5.61 -7.70 -6.57
N VAL A 175 4.99 -6.72 -7.21
CA VAL A 175 5.60 -5.42 -7.52
C VAL A 175 5.06 -4.37 -6.56
N ILE A 176 5.94 -3.67 -5.86
CA ILE A 176 5.60 -2.64 -4.87
C ILE A 176 6.12 -1.30 -5.37
N SER A 177 5.19 -0.43 -5.80
CA SER A 177 5.52 0.95 -6.17
C SER A 177 5.55 1.81 -4.91
N CYS A 178 6.73 2.13 -4.41
CA CYS A 178 6.96 3.01 -3.26
C CYS A 178 8.28 3.78 -3.42
N GLY A 179 8.41 4.93 -2.76
CA GLY A 179 9.64 5.74 -2.75
C GLY A 179 10.57 5.39 -1.58
N LYS A 180 11.89 5.56 -1.76
CA LYS A 180 12.93 5.20 -0.76
C LYS A 180 12.79 5.90 0.59
N ASP A 181 12.26 7.12 0.60
CA ASP A 181 12.06 7.90 1.82
C ASP A 181 10.65 8.50 1.86
N ASN A 182 9.65 7.72 1.40
CA ASN A 182 8.28 8.20 1.38
C ASN A 182 7.76 8.49 2.80
N LYS A 183 7.09 9.64 2.97
CA LYS A 183 6.58 10.13 4.26
C LYS A 183 5.58 9.18 4.93
N TYR A 184 4.96 8.30 4.16
CA TYR A 184 4.01 7.29 4.63
C TYR A 184 4.67 6.03 5.20
N ARG A 185 6.00 5.94 5.07
CA ARG A 185 6.81 4.81 5.57
C ARG A 185 6.34 3.46 5.02
N LEU A 186 6.01 3.45 3.73
CA LEU A 186 5.63 2.25 2.99
C LEU A 186 6.86 1.57 2.36
N PRO A 187 6.83 0.24 2.18
CA PRO A 187 5.76 -0.68 2.56
C PRO A 187 5.72 -0.98 4.08
N ASN A 188 4.53 -1.30 4.57
CA ASN A 188 4.29 -1.69 5.96
C ASN A 188 4.79 -3.12 6.27
N LYS A 189 5.22 -3.36 7.52
CA LYS A 189 5.69 -4.67 8.00
C LYS A 189 4.69 -5.78 7.70
N SER A 190 3.42 -5.54 8.00
CA SER A 190 2.37 -6.57 7.85
C SER A 190 2.17 -7.02 6.40
N VAL A 191 2.39 -6.14 5.40
CA VAL A 191 2.35 -6.52 3.98
C VAL A 191 3.58 -7.35 3.64
N MET A 192 4.77 -6.89 4.03
CA MET A 192 6.02 -7.60 3.74
C MET A 192 6.06 -9.00 4.37
N ASP A 193 5.57 -9.14 5.62
CA ASP A 193 5.45 -10.43 6.30
C ASP A 193 4.48 -11.37 5.54
N ARG A 194 3.33 -10.87 5.05
CA ARG A 194 2.38 -11.67 4.26
C ARG A 194 3.00 -12.20 2.98
N LEU A 195 3.73 -11.35 2.25
CA LEU A 195 4.43 -11.73 1.03
C LEU A 195 5.51 -12.78 1.32
N LYS A 196 6.34 -12.53 2.34
CA LYS A 196 7.42 -13.44 2.77
C LYS A 196 6.88 -14.81 3.18
N ASN A 197 5.84 -14.84 4.01
CA ASN A 197 5.26 -16.09 4.52
C ASN A 197 4.59 -16.93 3.42
N LYS A 198 4.21 -16.32 2.29
CA LYS A 198 3.68 -17.00 1.11
C LYS A 198 4.75 -17.29 0.05
N ASN A 199 6.03 -17.01 0.33
CA ASN A 199 7.15 -17.14 -0.61
C ASN A 199 6.94 -16.35 -1.92
N ILE A 200 6.27 -15.19 -1.84
CA ILE A 200 6.00 -14.33 -2.99
C ILE A 200 7.18 -13.38 -3.18
N LYS A 201 7.87 -13.51 -4.31
CA LYS A 201 9.07 -12.73 -4.63
C LYS A 201 8.73 -11.26 -4.85
N ALA A 202 9.27 -10.39 -3.99
CA ALA A 202 8.99 -8.96 -4.03
C ALA A 202 9.98 -8.20 -4.91
N TYR A 203 9.50 -7.25 -5.71
CA TYR A 203 10.29 -6.28 -6.48
C TYR A 203 9.78 -4.89 -6.15
N ARG A 204 10.68 -3.96 -5.81
CA ARG A 204 10.29 -2.68 -5.25
C ARG A 204 10.96 -1.52 -5.95
N THR A 205 10.19 -0.49 -6.28
CA THR A 205 10.71 0.67 -7.04
C THR A 205 11.70 1.50 -6.23
N ASP A 206 11.65 1.45 -4.90
CA ASP A 206 12.62 2.14 -4.05
C ASP A 206 14.00 1.47 -3.99
N GLU A 207 14.11 0.23 -4.46
CA GLU A 207 15.37 -0.53 -4.54
C GLU A 207 15.82 -0.68 -6.00
N CYS A 208 14.89 -0.92 -6.92
CA CYS A 208 15.17 -1.16 -8.34
C CYS A 208 15.08 0.10 -9.23
N GLY A 209 14.48 1.20 -8.75
CA GLY A 209 14.02 2.28 -9.63
C GLY A 209 12.89 1.78 -10.54
N THR A 210 13.01 2.01 -11.85
CA THR A 210 12.06 1.49 -12.85
C THR A 210 12.19 -0.04 -12.95
N ILE A 211 11.10 -0.73 -12.62
CA ILE A 211 10.98 -2.18 -12.80
C ILE A 211 10.37 -2.43 -14.17
N VAL A 212 11.10 -3.17 -15.01
CA VAL A 212 10.62 -3.67 -16.30
C VAL A 212 10.39 -5.16 -16.17
N LEU A 213 9.15 -5.56 -16.43
CA LEU A 213 8.76 -6.96 -16.56
C LEU A 213 8.55 -7.27 -18.04
N THR A 214 9.16 -8.34 -18.53
CA THR A 214 8.95 -8.84 -19.89
C THR A 214 8.33 -10.23 -19.83
N SER A 215 7.29 -10.45 -20.64
CA SER A 215 6.60 -11.72 -20.77
C SER A 215 6.46 -12.08 -22.25
N ASP A 216 6.65 -13.36 -22.58
CA ASP A 216 6.39 -13.95 -23.89
C ASP A 216 5.10 -14.82 -23.88
N GLY A 217 4.28 -14.65 -22.85
CA GLY A 217 3.08 -15.44 -22.61
C GLY A 217 3.35 -16.77 -21.91
N LYS A 218 4.59 -17.10 -21.55
CA LYS A 218 4.94 -18.27 -20.74
C LYS A 218 5.90 -17.90 -19.62
N ASP A 219 7.03 -17.32 -19.95
CA ASP A 219 8.09 -16.95 -19.02
C ASP A 219 8.00 -15.46 -18.64
N ILE A 220 8.36 -15.15 -17.39
CA ILE A 220 8.37 -13.79 -16.84
C ILE A 220 9.79 -13.45 -16.40
N LYS A 221 10.33 -12.34 -16.91
CA LYS A 221 11.66 -11.82 -16.57
C LYS A 221 11.59 -10.40 -16.03
N PHE A 222 12.48 -10.09 -15.09
CA PHE A 222 12.64 -8.77 -14.49
C PHE A 222 14.02 -8.20 -14.83
N ASN A 223 14.09 -6.87 -15.00
CA ASN A 223 15.36 -6.16 -15.21
C ASN A 223 16.20 -5.97 -13.93
N CYS A 224 15.65 -6.29 -12.77
CA CYS A 224 16.35 -6.21 -11.49
C CYS A 224 16.19 -7.52 -10.70
N LYS A 225 16.98 -7.65 -9.62
CA LYS A 225 16.88 -8.78 -8.69
C LYS A 225 15.69 -8.58 -7.74
N GLU A 226 15.29 -9.67 -7.10
CA GLU A 226 14.32 -9.64 -6.00
C GLU A 226 14.77 -8.65 -4.92
N GLY A 227 13.85 -7.79 -4.49
CA GLY A 227 14.07 -6.80 -3.46
C GLY A 227 13.97 -7.38 -2.05
N SER A 228 14.34 -6.55 -1.07
CA SER A 228 14.31 -6.92 0.34
C SER A 228 12.88 -6.97 0.91
N TYR A 229 12.68 -7.81 1.92
CA TYR A 229 11.46 -7.81 2.74
C TYR A 229 11.52 -6.79 3.90
N ASN A 230 12.42 -5.80 3.82
CA ASN A 230 12.51 -4.74 4.81
C ASN A 230 11.26 -3.85 4.76
N TYR A 231 10.88 -3.26 5.89
CA TYR A 231 9.72 -2.38 6.03
C TYR A 231 10.10 -1.09 6.74
N ARG A 232 9.22 -0.07 6.71
CA ARG A 232 9.56 1.27 7.22
C ARG A 232 8.65 1.82 8.32
N ASP A 233 7.60 1.09 8.71
CA ASP A 233 6.56 1.59 9.61
C ASP A 233 6.89 1.57 11.12
N THR A 234 8.12 1.24 11.49
CA THR A 234 8.63 1.39 12.86
C THR A 234 9.63 2.54 12.95
N GLU A 235 9.50 3.37 13.97
CA GLU A 235 10.59 4.25 14.40
C GLU A 235 11.78 3.39 14.84
N THR A 236 12.76 3.22 13.96
CA THR A 236 14.10 2.89 14.46
C THR A 236 14.65 4.19 15.02
N ASN A 237 14.48 4.36 16.34
CA ASN A 237 15.46 5.13 17.10
C ASN A 237 16.83 4.56 16.72
N ASN A 238 17.68 5.40 16.13
CA ASN A 238 19.10 5.14 15.99
C ASN A 238 19.69 4.89 17.39
N VAL A 239 19.61 3.65 17.87
CA VAL A 239 20.54 3.18 18.89
C VAL A 239 21.85 3.01 18.15
N ASN A 240 22.64 4.08 18.18
CA ASN A 240 24.05 4.08 17.81
C ASN A 240 24.70 2.81 18.38
N ASN A 241 25.01 1.85 17.52
CA ASN A 241 25.99 0.81 17.81
C ASN A 241 27.38 1.48 17.78
N LYS A 242 27.65 2.36 18.75
CA LYS A 242 29.00 2.73 19.12
C LYS A 242 29.57 1.52 19.83
N LYS A 243 30.26 0.66 19.08
CA LYS A 243 31.26 -0.26 19.64
C LYS A 243 32.23 0.60 20.45
N SER A 244 32.12 0.54 21.77
CA SER A 244 33.12 1.11 22.66
C SER A 244 34.34 0.19 22.60
N SER A 245 35.32 0.57 21.79
CA SER A 245 36.67 0.03 21.87
C SER A 245 37.29 0.52 23.19
N ILE A 246 37.44 -0.41 24.14
CA ILE A 246 38.24 -0.21 25.35
C ILE A 246 39.68 0.03 24.91
N SER A 247 40.17 1.25 25.13
CA SER A 247 41.60 1.56 25.09
C SER A 247 42.02 2.02 26.49
N THR A 248 42.79 1.17 27.15
CA THR A 248 43.51 1.44 28.38
C THR A 248 44.57 2.52 28.15
N SER A 249 44.57 3.57 28.97
CA SER A 249 45.77 4.34 29.24
C SER A 249 45.73 4.91 30.67
N THR A 250 46.88 4.75 31.31
CA THR A 250 47.24 5.03 32.70
C THR A 250 47.55 6.51 32.92
N GLY A 251 47.16 7.07 34.07
CA GLY A 251 47.59 8.40 34.52
C GLY A 251 47.03 8.82 35.89
N SER A 252 47.91 9.25 36.79
CA SER A 252 47.81 9.30 38.26
C SER A 252 47.10 10.52 38.89
N VAL A 253 46.40 10.25 40.03
CA VAL A 253 46.30 10.98 41.35
C VAL A 253 46.15 12.53 41.34
N ALA A 254 45.12 13.19 41.93
CA ALA A 254 44.80 13.39 43.37
C ALA A 254 43.49 14.26 43.54
N PRO A 255 42.94 14.55 44.76
CA PRO A 255 41.51 14.38 45.06
C PRO A 255 40.75 15.65 45.53
N VAL A 256 39.52 15.43 46.06
CA VAL A 256 38.66 16.32 46.91
C VAL A 256 37.64 17.16 46.09
N ARG A 257 36.32 17.20 46.35
CA ARG A 257 35.60 17.41 47.62
C ARG A 257 34.15 16.91 47.54
N ASN A 258 33.68 16.44 48.69
CA ASN A 258 32.35 15.96 49.02
C ASN A 258 31.44 17.15 49.40
N SER A 259 30.17 17.16 49.00
CA SER A 259 29.13 17.94 49.72
C SER A 259 27.75 17.33 49.54
N LYS A 260 27.22 16.90 50.68
CA LYS A 260 25.88 16.35 50.94
C LYS A 260 24.79 17.43 50.94
N SER A 261 23.56 16.91 50.89
CA SER A 261 22.29 17.44 51.43
C SER A 261 21.49 18.33 50.45
N ARG A 262 20.19 18.11 50.25
CA ARG A 262 19.16 18.24 51.29
C ARG A 262 17.90 17.43 50.95
N VAL A 263 17.47 16.63 51.91
CA VAL A 263 16.13 16.03 52.02
C VAL A 263 15.17 17.12 52.50
N ASN A 264 13.99 17.23 51.89
CA ASN A 264 12.84 17.84 52.51
C ASN A 264 11.62 16.92 52.32
N ASN A 265 11.20 16.31 53.43
CA ASN A 265 10.00 15.51 53.56
C ASN A 265 8.80 16.44 53.79
N LYS A 266 7.75 16.29 52.97
CA LYS A 266 6.37 16.60 53.38
C LYS A 266 5.47 15.43 52.95
N THR A 267 5.09 14.64 53.94
CA THR A 267 3.90 13.76 53.99
C THR A 267 2.64 14.59 53.72
N THR A 268 1.56 14.16 53.07
CA THR A 268 0.79 12.89 53.10
C THR A 268 -0.17 12.85 51.90
N LYS A 269 -0.37 11.68 51.27
CA LYS A 269 -1.66 10.95 51.17
C LYS A 269 -1.55 9.87 50.09
N SER A 270 -1.71 8.63 50.55
CA SER A 270 -1.74 7.36 49.84
C SER A 270 -2.89 7.28 48.82
N HIS A 271 -2.59 6.95 47.57
CA HIS A 271 -3.45 6.17 46.67
C HIS A 271 -2.54 5.25 45.84
N SER A 272 -2.80 3.95 45.89
CA SER A 272 -2.03 2.89 45.25
C SER A 272 -2.14 2.99 43.72
N ASN A 273 -1.08 3.48 43.08
CA ASN A 273 -0.90 3.35 41.62
C ASN A 273 -0.35 1.95 41.32
N GLY A 274 -1.22 1.09 40.79
CA GLY A 274 -0.83 -0.15 40.13
C GLY A 274 -0.06 0.17 38.85
N THR A 275 1.16 -0.36 38.77
CA THR A 275 2.10 -0.27 37.65
C THR A 275 1.46 -0.74 36.34
N VAL A 276 1.28 0.16 35.37
CA VAL A 276 0.95 -0.20 34.00
C VAL A 276 2.23 -0.68 33.32
N VAL A 277 2.40 -1.99 33.25
CA VAL A 277 3.40 -2.62 32.39
C VAL A 277 2.91 -2.46 30.95
N ASN A 278 3.49 -1.51 30.22
CA ASN A 278 3.33 -1.39 28.77
C ASN A 278 4.05 -2.57 28.10
N ASN A 279 3.34 -3.68 27.96
CA ASN A 279 3.84 -4.84 27.23
C ASN A 279 3.54 -4.65 25.74
N THR A 280 4.42 -3.94 25.02
CA THR A 280 4.34 -3.76 23.55
C THR A 280 4.95 -4.93 22.78
N ASN A 281 4.83 -6.15 23.29
CA ASN A 281 5.19 -7.37 22.58
C ASN A 281 3.91 -8.13 22.22
N VAL A 282 3.40 -7.90 21.01
CA VAL A 282 2.38 -8.80 20.44
C VAL A 282 3.13 -10.02 19.91
N SER A 283 3.11 -11.10 20.68
CA SER A 283 3.68 -12.39 20.31
C SER A 283 2.80 -13.16 19.31
N GLU A 284 3.49 -13.64 18.27
CA GLU A 284 3.36 -14.90 17.52
C GLU A 284 2.04 -15.47 17.00
N ASN A 285 0.86 -14.88 17.20
CA ASN A 285 -0.37 -15.37 16.50
C ASN A 285 -1.37 -14.28 16.06
N GLY A 286 -0.97 -13.00 16.06
CA GLY A 286 -1.74 -11.91 15.44
C GLY A 286 -3.16 -11.74 16.01
N LYS A 287 -3.34 -11.92 17.33
CA LYS A 287 -4.61 -11.77 18.03
C LYS A 287 -5.14 -10.34 17.87
N VAL A 288 -6.37 -10.20 17.40
CA VAL A 288 -7.05 -8.91 17.22
C VAL A 288 -8.44 -8.92 17.82
N TYR A 289 -8.99 -7.74 18.02
CA TYR A 289 -10.31 -7.53 18.62
C TYR A 289 -11.19 -6.72 17.68
N TYR A 290 -12.46 -7.05 17.54
CA TYR A 290 -13.38 -6.33 16.67
C TYR A 290 -14.82 -6.51 17.15
N THR A 291 -15.74 -5.70 16.63
CA THR A 291 -17.17 -5.85 16.90
C THR A 291 -17.87 -6.47 15.69
N PRO A 292 -19.03 -7.16 15.87
CA PRO A 292 -19.75 -7.79 14.75
C PRO A 292 -20.04 -6.82 13.60
N LYS A 293 -20.39 -5.57 13.90
CA LYS A 293 -20.69 -4.51 12.91
C LYS A 293 -19.54 -3.51 12.70
N GLY A 294 -18.41 -3.70 13.37
CA GLY A 294 -17.26 -2.79 13.30
C GLY A 294 -16.51 -2.94 11.99
N LYS A 295 -16.13 -1.81 11.37
CA LYS A 295 -15.33 -1.78 10.14
C LYS A 295 -13.83 -2.03 10.37
N CYS A 296 -13.38 -2.00 11.63
CA CYS A 296 -11.97 -2.14 11.98
C CYS A 296 -11.72 -3.30 12.96
N TYR A 297 -10.50 -3.84 12.94
CA TYR A 297 -9.95 -4.65 14.02
C TYR A 297 -8.91 -3.84 14.82
N HIS A 298 -8.70 -4.25 16.07
CA HIS A 298 -7.92 -3.52 17.07
C HIS A 298 -6.84 -4.43 17.67
N SER A 299 -5.67 -3.89 18.01
CA SER A 299 -4.56 -4.62 18.65
C SER A 299 -4.82 -4.90 20.13
N SER A 300 -5.75 -4.18 20.75
CA SER A 300 -6.10 -4.29 22.16
C SER A 300 -7.56 -3.90 22.39
N THR A 301 -8.21 -4.56 23.35
CA THR A 301 -9.54 -4.17 23.87
C THR A 301 -9.55 -2.79 24.52
N GLY A 302 -8.38 -2.27 24.92
CA GLY A 302 -8.20 -0.94 25.50
C GLY A 302 -8.19 0.21 24.48
N CYS A 303 -8.22 -0.09 23.18
CA CYS A 303 -8.24 0.94 22.13
C CYS A 303 -9.42 1.91 22.35
N GLN A 304 -9.16 3.22 22.28
CA GLN A 304 -10.15 4.26 22.58
C GLN A 304 -11.47 4.11 21.80
N THR A 305 -11.39 3.63 20.56
CA THR A 305 -12.55 3.42 19.67
C THR A 305 -13.24 2.07 19.89
N LEU A 306 -12.60 1.13 20.60
CA LEU A 306 -13.14 -0.19 20.91
C LEU A 306 -13.67 -0.30 22.33
N ARG A 307 -13.00 0.34 23.31
CA ARG A 307 -13.20 0.17 24.76
C ARG A 307 -14.63 0.41 25.27
N ARG A 308 -15.46 1.13 24.50
CA ARG A 308 -16.89 1.39 24.83
C ARG A 308 -17.84 0.34 24.25
N SER A 309 -17.34 -0.61 23.47
CA SER A 309 -18.15 -1.64 22.80
C SER A 309 -18.49 -2.76 23.76
N LYS A 310 -19.77 -3.15 23.79
CA LYS A 310 -20.27 -4.23 24.65
C LYS A 310 -19.97 -5.63 24.11
N ASN A 311 -19.87 -5.77 22.79
CA ASN A 311 -19.69 -7.05 22.10
C ASN A 311 -18.35 -7.05 21.34
N ILE A 312 -17.28 -7.42 22.04
CA ILE A 312 -15.93 -7.54 21.47
C ILE A 312 -15.67 -9.01 21.15
N ILE A 313 -15.46 -9.31 19.88
CA ILE A 313 -15.00 -10.60 19.37
C ILE A 313 -13.47 -10.57 19.33
N THR A 314 -12.86 -11.71 19.64
CA THR A 314 -11.43 -11.93 19.48
C THR A 314 -11.21 -12.84 18.27
N GLY A 315 -10.23 -12.50 17.44
CA GLY A 315 -9.79 -13.33 16.31
C GLY A 315 -8.32 -13.11 16.00
N THR A 316 -7.93 -13.40 14.78
CA THR A 316 -6.62 -13.11 14.18
C THR A 316 -6.78 -12.12 13.03
N VAL A 317 -5.70 -11.45 12.63
CA VAL A 317 -5.70 -10.57 11.44
C VAL A 317 -6.28 -11.29 10.21
N ASN A 318 -6.01 -12.59 10.06
CA ASN A 318 -6.46 -13.39 8.91
C ASN A 318 -7.95 -13.76 8.96
N ASN A 319 -8.57 -13.84 10.15
CA ASN A 319 -9.96 -14.27 10.29
C ASN A 319 -10.92 -13.15 10.75
N CYS A 320 -10.45 -11.90 10.82
CA CYS A 320 -11.27 -10.77 11.25
C CYS A 320 -12.27 -10.27 10.19
N GLY A 321 -12.55 -11.04 9.13
CA GLY A 321 -13.64 -10.80 8.18
C GLY A 321 -13.48 -9.55 7.31
N GLY A 322 -12.26 -9.25 6.84
CA GLY A 322 -12.02 -8.12 5.93
C GLY A 322 -12.01 -6.74 6.59
N ARG A 323 -11.98 -6.70 7.92
CA ARG A 323 -11.90 -5.42 8.65
C ARG A 323 -10.52 -4.81 8.44
N ARG A 324 -10.45 -3.49 8.33
CA ARG A 324 -9.18 -2.76 8.25
C ARG A 324 -8.54 -2.58 9.64
N PRO A 325 -7.22 -2.37 9.77
CA PRO A 325 -6.63 -2.02 11.06
C PRO A 325 -7.17 -0.68 11.58
N CYS A 326 -7.42 -0.60 12.89
CA CYS A 326 -7.84 0.63 13.55
C CYS A 326 -6.67 1.63 13.64
N SER A 327 -6.84 2.82 13.09
CA SER A 327 -5.84 3.90 13.07
C SER A 327 -5.41 4.46 14.43
N LYS A 328 -6.09 4.07 15.53
CA LYS A 328 -5.74 4.49 16.89
C LYS A 328 -4.86 3.50 17.64
N CYS A 329 -4.84 2.24 17.23
CA CYS A 329 -4.06 1.21 17.91
C CYS A 329 -3.18 0.36 16.97
N TYR A 330 -3.16 0.73 15.68
CA TYR A 330 -2.24 0.25 14.66
C TYR A 330 -1.78 1.42 13.81
#